data_AF-A0A0X3U6G3-F1
#
_entry.id   AF-A0A0X3U6G3-F1
#
_cell.length_a   1.000
_cell.length_b   1.000
_cell.length_c   1.000
_cell.angle_alpha   90.00
_cell.angle_beta   90.00
_cell.angle_gamma   90.00
#
_symmetry.space_group_name_H-M   'P 1'
#
loop_
_entity.id
_entity.type
_entity.pdbx_description
1 polymer ?
#
loop_
_entity_poly.entity_id
_entity_poly.type
_entity_poly.pdbx_seq_one_letter_code
_entity_poly.pdbx_strand_id
1 'polypeptide(L)' 'MPKLTQDQLAERWHMSPRTLEQWRWLGKGPRFLKIGARVLYDEGVIEAFEEAQVCQNTCGPISGEGV' A
#
# COMPACT_ATOMS: atom_id res chain seq x y z
N MET A 1 6.16 0.08 -18.26
CA MET A 1 5.60 0.24 -16.91
C MET A 1 5.06 -1.11 -16.49
N PRO A 2 5.81 -1.86 -15.65
CA PRO A 2 5.33 -3.14 -15.14
C PRO A 2 4.09 -2.92 -14.28
N LYS A 3 3.08 -3.76 -14.49
CA LYS A 3 1.84 -3.77 -13.71
C LYS A 3 1.84 -5.00 -12.83
N LEU A 4 1.62 -4.82 -11.55
CA LEU A 4 1.55 -5.88 -10.56
C LEU A 4 0.08 -6.31 -10.41
N THR A 5 -0.18 -7.61 -10.39
CA THR A 5 -1.48 -8.12 -9.96
C THR A 5 -1.60 -7.98 -8.44
N GLN A 6 -2.81 -8.15 -7.91
CA GLN A 6 -3.01 -8.25 -6.46
C GLN A 6 -2.10 -9.31 -5.82
N ASP A 7 -1.91 -10.45 -6.49
CA ASP A 7 -1.10 -11.56 -5.98
C ASP A 7 0.39 -11.20 -5.95
N GLN A 8 0.90 -10.59 -7.03
CA GLN A 8 2.28 -10.10 -7.08
C GLN A 8 2.56 -9.03 -6.03
N LEU A 9 1.60 -8.12 -5.79
CA LEU A 9 1.72 -7.10 -4.76
C LEU A 9 1.68 -7.70 -3.35
N ALA A 10 0.79 -8.68 -3.14
CA ALA A 10 0.69 -9.43 -1.90
C ALA A 10 2.01 -10.15 -1.58
N GLU A 11 2.63 -10.80 -2.57
CA GLU A 11 3.93 -11.45 -2.42
C GLU A 11 5.03 -10.43 -2.10
N ARG A 12 5.12 -9.32 -2.86
CA ARG A 12 6.11 -8.24 -2.64
C ARG A 12 6.06 -7.67 -1.22
N TRP A 13 4.86 -7.45 -0.69
CA TRP A 13 4.67 -6.88 0.65
C TRP A 13 4.56 -7.93 1.75
N HIS A 14 4.71 -9.22 1.43
CA HIS A 14 4.49 -10.33 2.36
C HIS A 14 3.15 -10.21 3.11
N MET A 15 2.12 -9.73 2.40
CA MET A 15 0.78 -9.54 2.94
C MET A 15 -0.20 -10.49 2.28
N SER A 16 -1.27 -10.85 3.00
CA SER A 16 -2.32 -11.65 2.38
C SER A 16 -3.07 -10.84 1.31
N PRO A 17 -3.43 -11.43 0.16
CA PRO A 17 -4.25 -10.76 -0.85
C PRO A 17 -5.59 -10.27 -0.28
N ARG A 18 -6.10 -10.97 0.74
CA ARG A 18 -7.28 -10.57 1.52
C ARG A 18 -7.15 -9.21 2.21
N THR A 19 -5.93 -8.85 2.65
CA THR A 19 -5.65 -7.52 3.22
C THR A 19 -5.77 -6.44 2.15
N LEU A 20 -5.26 -6.70 0.95
CA LEU A 20 -5.38 -5.79 -0.20
C LEU A 20 -6.85 -5.65 -0.63
N GLU A 21 -7.63 -6.73 -0.58
CA GLU A 21 -9.08 -6.66 -0.80
C GLU A 21 -9.73 -5.75 0.25
N GLN A 22 -9.47 -5.98 1.53
CA GLN A 22 -10.01 -5.16 2.61
C GLN A 22 -9.63 -3.68 2.47
N TRP A 23 -8.39 -3.38 2.04
CA TRP A 23 -7.95 -2.02 1.77
C TRP A 23 -8.80 -1.34 0.69
N ARG A 24 -9.14 -2.05 -0.40
CA ARG A 24 -10.06 -1.52 -1.41
C ARG A 24 -11.44 -1.18 -0.85
N TRP A 25 -11.98 -2.05 0.01
CA TRP A 25 -13.28 -1.80 0.66
C TRP A 25 -13.23 -0.60 1.60
N LEU A 26 -12.12 -0.43 2.33
CA LEU A 26 -11.91 0.67 3.27
C LEU A 26 -11.49 1.98 2.59
N GLY A 27 -11.29 1.98 1.26
CA GLY A 27 -10.74 3.13 0.54
C GLY A 27 -9.29 3.47 0.94
N LYS A 28 -8.56 2.50 1.48
CA LYS A 28 -7.14 2.62 1.87
C LYS A 28 -6.24 1.98 0.80
N GLY A 29 -4.99 2.42 0.73
CA GLY A 29 -3.97 1.81 -0.11
C GLY A 29 -3.68 2.55 -1.43
N PRO A 30 -2.79 1.98 -2.26
CA PRO A 30 -2.38 2.56 -3.53
C PRO A 30 -3.52 2.55 -4.56
N ARG A 31 -3.46 3.48 -5.52
CA ARG A 31 -4.43 3.51 -6.62
C ARG A 31 -4.30 2.24 -7.46
N PHE A 32 -5.45 1.74 -7.91
CA PHE A 32 -5.51 0.52 -8.70
C PHE A 32 -6.27 0.76 -10.01
N LEU A 33 -5.90 -0.02 -11.02
CA LEU A 33 -6.56 -0.08 -12.31
C LEU A 33 -7.49 -1.29 -12.34
N LYS A 34 -8.78 -1.05 -12.51
CA LYS A 34 -9.78 -2.12 -12.68
C LYS A 34 -10.05 -2.36 -14.16
N ILE A 35 -9.76 -3.56 -14.64
CA ILE A 35 -10.03 -4.01 -16.01
C ILE A 35 -10.93 -5.24 -15.95
N GLY A 36 -12.23 -5.03 -16.13
CA GLY A 36 -13.23 -6.09 -15.96
C GLY A 36 -13.22 -6.64 -14.53
N ALA A 37 -12.95 -7.94 -14.41
CA ALA A 37 -12.83 -8.65 -13.13
C ALA A 37 -11.39 -8.62 -12.55
N ARG A 38 -10.42 -8.06 -13.26
CA ARG A 38 -9.02 -8.01 -12.82
C ARG A 38 -8.69 -6.66 -12.23
N VAL A 39 -7.84 -6.66 -11.22
CA VAL A 39 -7.27 -5.45 -10.64
C VAL A 39 -5.76 -5.49 -10.71
N LEU A 40 -5.20 -4.41 -11.24
CA LEU A 40 -3.78 -4.22 -11.48
C LEU A 40 -3.30 -2.99 -10.73
N TYR A 41 -2.06 -3.02 -10.29
CA TYR A 41 -1.35 -1.93 -9.65
C TYR A 41 -0.19 -1.50 -10.53
N ASP A 42 0.02 -0.20 -10.67
CA ASP A 42 1.19 0.30 -11.37
C ASP A 42 2.36 0.39 -10.40
N GLU A 43 3.53 -0.11 -10.78
CA GLU A 43 4.69 -0.11 -9.90
C GLU A 43 5.08 1.30 -9.44
N GLY A 44 4.95 2.32 -10.28
CA GLY A 44 5.24 3.71 -9.87
C GLY A 44 4.24 4.25 -8.85
N VAL A 45 3.00 3.76 -8.86
CA VAL A 45 2.00 4.10 -7.83
C VAL A 45 2.30 3.36 -6.53
N ILE A 46 2.76 2.11 -6.62
CA ILE A 46 3.18 1.32 -5.44
C ILE A 46 4.36 2.00 -4.77
N GLU A 47 5.39 2.36 -5.52
CA GLU A 47 6.58 3.03 -5.01
C GLU A 47 6.24 4.37 -4.33
N ALA A 48 5.47 5.23 -5.01
CA ALA A 48 5.02 6.49 -4.42
C ALA A 48 4.17 6.31 -3.15
N PHE A 49 3.41 5.21 -3.06
CA PHE A 49 2.65 4.87 -1.86
C PHE A 49 3.55 4.35 -0.74
N GLU A 50 4.55 3.52 -1.07
CA GLU A 50 5.57 3.04 -0.13
C GLU A 50 6.30 4.25 0.48
N GLU A 51 6.78 5.18 -0.35
CA GLU A 51 7.43 6.42 0.07
C GLU A 51 6.54 7.27 1.00
N ALA A 52 5.26 7.43 0.65
CA ALA A 52 4.30 8.16 1.47
C ALA A 52 3.91 7.44 2.77
N GLN A 53 4.20 6.15 2.90
CA GLN A 53 3.94 5.36 4.12
C GLN A 53 5.19 5.11 4.95
N VAL A 54 6.37 5.56 4.51
CA VAL A 54 7.59 5.54 5.34
C VAL A 54 7.37 6.45 6.54
N CYS A 55 7.10 5.84 7.69
CA CYS A 55 7.04 6.52 8.98
C CYS A 55 8.28 6.14 9.78
N GLN A 56 8.96 7.13 10.37
CA GLN A 56 10.17 6.91 11.17
C GLN A 56 9.86 6.22 12.52
N ASN A 57 8.61 6.27 12.98
CA ASN A 57 8.22 5.69 14.26
C ASN A 57 6.77 5.21 14.23
N THR A 58 6.48 4.10 14.89
CA THR A 58 5.13 3.51 14.98
C THR A 58 4.27 4.22 16.02
N CYS A 59 4.89 4.93 16.97
CA CYS A 59 4.22 5.90 17.82
C CYS A 59 4.39 7.32 17.24
N GLY A 60 3.33 8.12 17.29
CA GLY A 60 3.38 9.54 16.92
C GLY A 60 4.50 10.29 17.66
N PRO A 61 4.84 11.53 17.24
CA PRO A 61 5.99 12.24 17.77
C PRO A 61 5.96 12.19 19.29
N ILE A 62 7.03 11.66 19.91
CA ILE A 62 7.27 11.84 21.33
C ILE A 62 7.30 13.35 21.54
N SER A 63 6.22 13.92 22.06
CA SER A 63 6.19 15.33 22.41
C SER A 63 7.33 15.52 23.41
N GLY A 64 8.33 16.29 23.00
CA GLY A 64 9.55 16.49 23.75
C GLY A 64 9.23 16.87 25.19
N GLU A 65 9.71 16.05 26.11
CA GLU A 65 9.82 16.45 27.50
C GLU A 65 10.97 17.45 27.55
N GLY A 66 10.62 18.73 27.56
CA GLY A 66 11.57 19.80 27.80
C GLY A 66 11.95 19.81 29.28
N VAL A 67 13.26 19.75 29.55
CA VAL A 67 13.89 20.24 30.78
C VAL A 67 15.18 20.95 30.43
#